data_AF-A0A0D7B137-F1
#
_entry.id   AF-A0A0D7B137-F1
#
_cell.length_a   1.000
_cell.length_b   1.000
_cell.length_c   1.000
_cell.angle_alpha   90.00
_cell.angle_beta   90.00
_cell.angle_gamma   90.00
#
_symmetry.space_group_name_H-M   'P 1'
#
loop_
_entity.id
_entity.type
_entity.pdbx_description
1 polymer ?
#
loop_
_entity_poly.entity_id
_entity_poly.type
_entity_poly.pdbx_seq_one_letter_code
_entity_poly.pdbx_strand_id
1 'polypeptide(L)'
;MSSGHNTPTTTKSLRFRLGQLAAGMIRTPTCDCEQAGQQSQHSAPTDDEKLTFVSTSNITIDHHGSAHNPLFEREREEFKRKDDSAAFCTAMIKVPQYIHTLSCIVASRVRSVCFQMSWNLWLLFPVTLRRRLYLHLQDTSNQDAFEACRLPGGLALKVTRNPFLEVSNLRFVEANTSIPVPHVYDWVPSQGNDVGDGVVIMTWIEGDNLWNWLADRTHFPDEYYTLVDYLENGEDVDIQGTIAKLETFTPDINLSDASFVVDDLRQAISQLRALKPPGDGRVCGLNGQPLKCLRYHGNRDVPHKLYPVKDVPTFHQILLNQVGWKSIRLPRILQIGEKVLAKHYEIRFAHSDLNPTNILIKDGRLAAIIDWEMAGWYPEYWEYTMLHLQNRNRKPLIAFWRHVNPCGQRYEEELEYERALWHSSGHTFIPPGVVEDDPYDAPVE
;
A
#
# COMPACT_ATOMS: atom_id res chain seq x y z
N MET A 1 20.27 -53.29 -7.56
CA MET A 1 19.11 -52.74 -8.29
C MET A 1 18.10 -52.24 -7.25
N SER A 2 17.43 -51.13 -7.57
CA SER A 2 16.41 -50.39 -6.79
C SER A 2 16.97 -49.42 -5.74
N SER A 3 17.38 -48.19 -6.09
CA SER A 3 16.60 -46.99 -6.49
C SER A 3 15.92 -46.28 -5.32
N GLY A 4 16.47 -45.12 -4.95
CA GLY A 4 15.95 -44.22 -3.95
C GLY A 4 14.76 -43.39 -4.43
N HIS A 5 13.90 -43.04 -3.48
CA HIS A 5 12.88 -42.02 -3.62
C HIS A 5 13.30 -40.79 -2.81
N ASN A 6 13.99 -39.85 -3.48
CA ASN A 6 14.02 -38.46 -3.05
C ASN A 6 12.70 -37.81 -3.50
N THR A 7 11.96 -37.27 -2.55
CA THR A 7 10.64 -36.69 -2.75
C THR A 7 10.71 -35.27 -3.35
N PRO A 8 9.77 -34.85 -4.21
CA PRO A 8 9.85 -33.60 -5.00
C PRO A 8 9.44 -32.33 -4.24
N THR A 9 9.17 -32.42 -2.94
CA THR A 9 8.58 -31.35 -2.12
C THR A 9 9.61 -30.30 -1.66
N THR A 10 10.88 -30.68 -1.52
CA THR A 10 11.95 -29.80 -1.03
C THR A 10 12.38 -28.77 -2.07
N THR A 11 12.39 -29.14 -3.36
CA THR A 11 12.81 -28.26 -4.47
C THR A 11 11.81 -27.14 -4.76
N LYS A 12 10.50 -27.37 -4.53
CA LYS A 12 9.46 -26.32 -4.67
C LYS A 12 9.53 -25.27 -3.57
N SER A 13 9.79 -25.68 -2.32
CA SER A 13 10.01 -24.76 -1.19
C SER A 13 11.28 -23.92 -1.39
N LEU A 14 12.32 -24.52 -1.98
CA LEU A 14 13.57 -23.84 -2.28
C LEU A 14 13.44 -22.84 -3.43
N ARG A 15 12.68 -23.18 -4.49
CA ARG A 15 12.32 -22.23 -5.56
C ARG A 15 11.43 -21.08 -5.09
N PHE A 16 10.60 -21.30 -4.07
CA PHE A 16 9.84 -20.21 -3.43
C PHE A 16 10.75 -19.27 -2.61
N ARG A 17 11.78 -19.81 -1.93
CA ARG A 17 12.83 -18.99 -1.29
C ARG A 17 13.70 -18.26 -2.32
N LEU A 18 14.04 -18.91 -3.44
CA LEU A 18 14.70 -18.28 -4.59
C LEU A 18 13.82 -17.17 -5.19
N GLY A 19 12.50 -17.36 -5.26
CA GLY A 19 11.55 -16.32 -5.66
C GLY A 19 11.41 -15.16 -4.65
N GLN A 20 11.90 -15.31 -3.41
CA GLN A 20 11.88 -14.22 -2.40
C GLN A 20 13.26 -13.56 -2.20
N LEU A 21 14.35 -14.26 -2.55
CA LEU A 21 15.73 -13.78 -2.44
C LEU A 21 16.31 -13.33 -3.80
N ALA A 22 15.99 -14.01 -4.91
CA ALA A 22 16.50 -13.76 -6.26
C ALA A 22 15.51 -13.00 -7.17
N ALA A 23 14.19 -13.13 -6.99
CA ALA A 23 13.21 -12.24 -7.65
C ALA A 23 13.23 -10.78 -7.11
N GLY A 24 14.26 -10.46 -6.31
CA GLY A 24 14.62 -9.15 -5.77
C GLY A 24 14.80 -8.03 -6.78
N MET A 25 15.18 -8.35 -8.04
CA MET A 25 15.55 -7.37 -9.08
C MET A 25 15.34 -7.89 -10.51
N ILE A 26 14.38 -8.79 -10.77
CA ILE A 26 14.08 -9.19 -12.16
C ILE A 26 12.99 -8.27 -12.70
N ARG A 27 13.35 -7.35 -13.60
CA ARG A 27 12.39 -6.71 -14.52
C ARG A 27 11.63 -7.83 -15.23
N THR A 28 10.31 -7.85 -15.12
CA THR A 28 9.52 -8.50 -16.16
C THR A 28 9.87 -7.80 -17.48
N PRO A 29 10.28 -8.52 -18.53
CA PRO A 29 10.52 -7.89 -19.82
C PRO A 29 9.19 -7.30 -20.28
N THR A 30 9.14 -5.98 -20.35
CA THR A 30 8.12 -5.26 -21.11
C THR A 30 8.19 -5.81 -22.53
N CYS A 31 7.08 -6.36 -23.03
CA CYS A 31 6.96 -6.76 -24.43
C CYS A 31 7.30 -5.56 -25.31
N ASP A 32 8.44 -5.65 -25.98
CA ASP A 32 8.77 -4.79 -27.11
C ASP A 32 7.75 -5.02 -28.22
N CYS A 33 6.94 -4.01 -28.47
CA CYS A 33 6.27 -3.81 -29.75
C CYS A 33 6.68 -2.43 -30.25
N GLU A 34 7.88 -2.35 -30.84
CA GLU A 34 8.17 -1.31 -31.82
C GLU A 34 7.22 -1.49 -33.02
N GLN A 35 6.52 -0.43 -33.43
CA GLN A 35 7.02 0.39 -34.53
C GLN A 35 6.08 1.56 -34.91
N ALA A 36 6.77 2.64 -35.29
CA ALA A 36 6.43 3.68 -36.27
C ALA A 36 5.61 4.91 -35.81
N GLY A 37 6.29 6.07 -35.74
CA GLY A 37 5.61 7.36 -35.74
C GLY A 37 6.46 8.62 -35.50
N GLN A 38 7.51 8.85 -36.29
CA GLN A 38 8.10 10.15 -36.68
C GLN A 38 8.54 11.20 -35.63
N GLN A 39 9.81 11.59 -35.81
CA GLN A 39 10.53 12.73 -35.25
C GLN A 39 9.81 14.08 -35.42
N SER A 40 9.87 14.93 -34.39
CA SER A 40 10.33 16.32 -34.56
C SER A 40 10.85 16.90 -33.24
N GLN A 41 11.98 17.59 -33.34
CA GLN A 41 12.70 18.26 -32.27
C GLN A 41 11.96 19.53 -31.83
N HIS A 42 11.96 19.87 -30.53
CA HIS A 42 12.35 21.23 -30.09
C HIS A 42 12.52 21.35 -28.57
N SER A 43 13.72 21.84 -28.23
CA SER A 43 14.23 22.54 -27.04
C SER A 43 13.26 23.08 -25.96
N ALA A 44 13.67 22.85 -24.70
CA ALA A 44 13.17 23.45 -23.47
C ALA A 44 13.43 24.98 -23.36
N PRO A 45 12.75 25.64 -22.41
CA PRO A 45 13.48 26.51 -21.48
C PRO A 45 13.09 26.33 -20.01
N THR A 46 14.07 26.60 -19.15
CA THR A 46 14.00 26.82 -17.70
C THR A 46 13.27 28.12 -17.37
N ASP A 47 12.58 28.18 -16.22
CA ASP A 47 12.85 29.16 -15.16
C ASP A 47 11.82 29.06 -14.01
N ASP A 48 12.36 29.21 -12.80
CA ASP A 48 11.70 29.26 -11.49
C ASP A 48 10.78 30.48 -11.35
N GLU A 49 9.60 30.31 -10.73
CA GLU A 49 9.01 31.38 -9.92
C GLU A 49 8.11 30.83 -8.80
N LYS A 50 8.44 31.23 -7.56
CA LYS A 50 7.77 30.88 -6.30
C LYS A 50 6.46 31.65 -6.16
N LEU A 51 5.35 30.95 -5.94
CA LEU A 51 4.07 31.55 -5.52
C LEU A 51 3.79 31.29 -4.04
N THR A 52 3.74 32.37 -3.27
CA THR A 52 3.30 32.41 -1.86
C THR A 52 1.80 32.63 -1.80
N PHE A 53 1.07 31.77 -1.08
CA PHE A 53 -0.35 31.96 -0.77
C PHE A 53 -0.50 32.71 0.55
N VAL A 54 -1.19 33.86 0.53
CA VAL A 54 -1.72 34.53 1.73
C VAL A 54 -3.23 34.35 1.76
N SER A 55 -3.69 33.70 2.83
CA SER A 55 -5.08 33.56 3.23
C SER A 55 -5.65 34.91 3.70
N THR A 56 -6.91 35.20 3.40
CA THR A 56 -7.82 35.76 4.43
C THR A 56 -9.28 35.66 4.03
N SER A 57 -10.05 35.35 5.06
CA SER A 57 -11.46 35.05 5.20
C SER A 57 -12.37 36.28 5.28
N ASN A 58 -13.66 36.03 4.99
CA ASN A 58 -14.87 36.71 5.48
C ASN A 58 -15.23 38.08 4.90
N ILE A 59 -16.31 38.11 4.11
CA ILE A 59 -17.18 39.28 3.95
C ILE A 59 -18.61 38.85 4.27
N THR A 60 -19.17 39.47 5.31
CA THR A 60 -20.57 39.45 5.72
C THR A 60 -21.37 40.40 4.83
N ILE A 61 -22.60 40.00 4.48
CA ILE A 61 -23.57 40.81 3.74
C ILE A 61 -24.36 41.67 4.73
N ASP A 62 -24.55 42.96 4.42
CA ASP A 62 -25.65 43.72 5.00
C ASP A 62 -26.37 44.63 3.99
N HIS A 63 -27.66 44.81 4.25
CA HIS A 63 -28.67 45.41 3.37
C HIS A 63 -28.68 46.95 3.41
N HIS A 64 -29.13 47.54 2.29
CA HIS A 64 -29.36 48.96 2.00
C HIS A 64 -28.16 49.80 1.51
N GLY A 65 -28.12 49.97 0.19
CA GLY A 65 -28.01 51.28 -0.47
C GLY A 65 -26.69 52.04 -0.36
N SER A 66 -25.86 51.92 -1.41
CA SER A 66 -24.70 52.77 -1.72
C SER A 66 -23.48 52.63 -0.81
N ALA A 67 -22.54 51.75 -1.21
CA ALA A 67 -21.17 51.74 -0.70
C ALA A 67 -20.18 52.15 -1.81
N HIS A 68 -19.64 53.37 -1.68
CA HIS A 68 -18.46 53.85 -2.39
C HIS A 68 -17.23 52.99 -2.00
N ASN A 69 -16.51 52.47 -2.99
CA ASN A 69 -15.24 51.75 -2.77
C ASN A 69 -14.06 52.59 -3.31
N PRO A 70 -13.13 53.08 -2.46
CA PRO A 70 -12.02 53.94 -2.87
C PRO A 70 -10.93 53.23 -3.72
N LEU A 71 -11.02 51.90 -3.89
CA LEU A 71 -10.06 51.14 -4.69
C LEU A 71 -10.23 51.35 -6.21
N PHE A 72 -11.42 51.73 -6.67
CA PHE A 72 -11.72 51.85 -8.12
C PHE A 72 -11.35 53.20 -8.74
N GLU A 73 -11.01 54.22 -7.94
CA GLU A 73 -10.56 55.52 -8.46
C GLU A 73 -9.04 55.65 -8.51
N ARG A 74 -8.29 54.85 -7.73
CA ARG A 74 -6.83 54.80 -7.83
C ARG A 74 -6.35 54.08 -9.09
N GLU A 75 -7.04 53.03 -9.52
CA GLU A 75 -6.70 52.31 -10.76
C GLU A 75 -7.10 53.08 -12.03
N ARG A 76 -8.02 54.06 -11.93
CA ARG A 76 -8.50 54.82 -13.10
C ARG A 76 -7.57 55.98 -13.49
N GLU A 77 -6.77 56.49 -12.54
CA GLU A 77 -5.78 57.56 -12.78
C GLU A 77 -4.38 57.00 -13.13
N GLU A 78 -4.07 55.76 -12.75
CA GLU A 78 -2.82 55.08 -13.16
C GLU A 78 -2.89 54.47 -14.58
N PHE A 79 -4.11 54.32 -15.13
CA PHE A 79 -4.36 53.73 -16.45
C PHE A 79 -4.10 54.67 -17.65
N LYS A 80 -3.45 55.82 -17.44
CA LYS A 80 -3.34 56.87 -18.47
C LYS A 80 -1.95 57.10 -19.07
N ARG A 81 -0.94 56.27 -18.77
CA ARG A 81 0.37 56.41 -19.44
C ARG A 81 1.23 55.14 -19.30
N LYS A 82 1.05 54.17 -20.20
CA LYS A 82 2.09 53.30 -20.81
C LYS A 82 1.44 52.15 -21.58
N ASP A 83 1.84 51.98 -22.84
CA ASP A 83 1.62 50.85 -23.75
C ASP A 83 0.73 49.67 -23.26
N ASP A 84 -0.60 49.86 -23.34
CA ASP A 84 -1.59 48.81 -23.08
C ASP A 84 -1.71 47.75 -24.19
N SER A 85 -1.08 47.98 -25.35
CA SER A 85 -1.18 47.05 -26.48
C SER A 85 -0.48 45.72 -26.18
N ALA A 86 0.61 45.71 -25.42
CA ALA A 86 1.39 44.49 -25.18
C ALA A 86 0.73 43.57 -24.13
N ALA A 87 0.20 44.14 -23.04
CA ALA A 87 -0.51 43.37 -22.01
C ALA A 87 -1.87 42.85 -22.52
N PHE A 88 -2.59 43.65 -23.31
CA PHE A 88 -3.83 43.24 -23.97
C PHE A 88 -3.57 42.14 -25.02
N CYS A 89 -2.55 42.29 -25.86
CA CYS A 89 -2.18 41.24 -26.83
C CYS A 89 -1.72 39.95 -26.12
N THR A 90 -0.96 40.03 -25.03
CA THR A 90 -0.53 38.85 -24.25
C THR A 90 -1.71 38.13 -23.59
N ALA A 91 -2.69 38.88 -23.06
CA ALA A 91 -3.93 38.31 -22.54
C ALA A 91 -4.75 37.64 -23.65
N MET A 92 -4.91 38.31 -24.81
CA MET A 92 -5.63 37.78 -25.97
C MET A 92 -4.98 36.52 -26.58
N ILE A 93 -3.64 36.40 -26.51
CA ILE A 93 -2.91 35.19 -26.91
C ILE A 93 -3.19 34.01 -25.96
N LYS A 94 -3.46 34.27 -24.68
CA LYS A 94 -3.79 33.22 -23.69
C LYS A 94 -5.29 32.88 -23.63
N VAL A 95 -6.18 33.71 -24.17
CA VAL A 95 -7.63 33.45 -24.22
C VAL A 95 -7.96 32.08 -24.85
N PRO A 96 -7.36 31.66 -25.98
CA PRO A 96 -7.57 30.31 -26.52
C PRO A 96 -7.13 29.18 -25.58
N GLN A 97 -6.02 29.35 -24.84
CA GLN A 97 -5.57 28.39 -23.84
C GLN A 97 -6.53 28.33 -22.65
N TYR A 98 -7.03 29.46 -22.16
CA TYR A 98 -8.04 29.48 -21.10
C TYR A 98 -9.35 28.86 -21.56
N ILE A 99 -9.83 29.16 -22.77
CA ILE A 99 -11.03 28.55 -23.35
C ILE A 99 -10.83 27.04 -23.54
N HIS A 100 -9.66 26.59 -24.00
CA HIS A 100 -9.34 25.18 -24.15
C HIS A 100 -9.32 24.46 -22.79
N THR A 101 -8.67 25.05 -21.78
CA THR A 101 -8.65 24.51 -20.42
C THR A 101 -10.06 24.47 -19.82
N LEU A 102 -10.86 25.53 -19.96
CA LEU A 102 -12.25 25.55 -19.49
C LEU A 102 -13.10 24.50 -20.22
N SER A 103 -12.93 24.38 -21.54
CA SER A 103 -13.62 23.38 -22.36
C SER A 103 -13.24 21.96 -21.95
N CYS A 104 -11.96 21.68 -21.70
CA CYS A 104 -11.48 20.41 -21.17
C CYS A 104 -12.05 20.11 -19.77
N ILE A 105 -12.12 21.11 -18.88
CA ILE A 105 -12.72 20.97 -17.55
C ILE A 105 -14.23 20.70 -17.66
N VAL A 106 -14.95 21.46 -18.49
CA VAL A 106 -16.40 21.28 -18.71
C VAL A 106 -16.66 19.92 -19.34
N ALA A 107 -15.92 19.54 -20.37
CA ALA A 107 -16.03 18.23 -21.01
C ALA A 107 -15.66 17.07 -20.06
N SER A 108 -14.70 17.29 -19.16
CA SER A 108 -14.36 16.32 -18.09
C SER A 108 -15.50 16.19 -17.08
N ARG A 109 -16.07 17.31 -16.62
CA ARG A 109 -17.23 17.32 -15.70
C ARG A 109 -18.47 16.71 -16.33
N VAL A 110 -18.77 17.03 -17.58
CA VAL A 110 -19.90 16.44 -18.33
C VAL A 110 -19.69 14.93 -18.51
N ARG A 111 -18.48 14.49 -18.89
CA ARG A 111 -18.16 13.05 -18.97
C ARG A 111 -18.32 12.37 -17.61
N SER A 112 -17.88 13.00 -16.52
CA SER A 112 -18.03 12.49 -15.16
C SER A 112 -19.50 12.37 -14.75
N VAL A 113 -20.34 13.37 -15.02
CA VAL A 113 -21.78 13.33 -14.75
C VAL A 113 -22.47 12.25 -15.58
N CYS A 114 -22.19 12.18 -16.88
CA CYS A 114 -22.76 11.15 -17.75
C CYS A 114 -22.32 9.75 -17.32
N PHE A 115 -21.05 9.57 -16.95
CA PHE A 115 -20.55 8.32 -16.37
C PHE A 115 -21.31 7.97 -15.09
N GLN A 116 -21.44 8.92 -14.15
CA GLN A 116 -22.15 8.69 -12.89
C GLN A 116 -23.62 8.33 -13.11
N MET A 117 -24.33 9.00 -14.01
CA MET A 117 -25.72 8.68 -14.34
C MET A 117 -25.84 7.29 -14.97
N SER A 118 -24.96 6.97 -15.92
CA SER A 118 -24.93 5.66 -16.57
C SER A 118 -24.58 4.55 -15.56
N TRP A 119 -23.67 4.84 -14.64
CA TRP A 119 -23.27 3.92 -13.58
C TRP A 119 -24.39 3.71 -12.57
N ASN A 120 -25.07 4.77 -12.15
CA ASN A 120 -26.23 4.66 -11.25
C ASN A 120 -27.34 3.81 -11.89
N LEU A 121 -27.60 3.97 -13.19
CA LEU A 121 -28.52 3.10 -13.92
C LEU A 121 -28.02 1.66 -13.98
N TRP A 122 -26.71 1.45 -14.19
CA TRP A 122 -26.09 0.13 -14.14
C TRP A 122 -26.26 -0.56 -12.79
N LEU A 123 -26.13 0.17 -11.67
CA LEU A 123 -26.32 -0.37 -10.33
C LEU A 123 -27.76 -0.82 -10.02
N LEU A 124 -28.74 -0.38 -10.81
CA LEU A 124 -30.13 -0.86 -10.72
C LEU A 124 -30.31 -2.29 -11.26
N PHE A 125 -29.38 -2.78 -12.07
CA PHE A 125 -29.46 -4.15 -12.59
C PHE A 125 -29.25 -5.18 -11.47
N PRO A 126 -29.90 -6.37 -11.57
CA PRO A 126 -29.75 -7.44 -10.60
C PRO A 126 -28.28 -7.81 -10.37
N VAL A 127 -27.91 -8.03 -9.11
CA VAL A 127 -26.56 -8.43 -8.68
C VAL A 127 -26.03 -9.64 -9.48
N THR A 128 -26.92 -10.60 -9.78
CA THR A 128 -26.59 -11.80 -10.57
C THR A 128 -26.16 -11.48 -11.99
N LEU A 129 -26.80 -10.47 -12.63
CA LEU A 129 -26.44 -10.02 -13.96
C LEU A 129 -25.10 -9.27 -13.94
N ARG A 130 -24.95 -8.33 -13.01
CA ARG A 130 -23.70 -7.56 -12.85
C ARG A 130 -22.51 -8.49 -12.63
N ARG A 131 -22.65 -9.48 -11.73
CA ARG A 131 -21.62 -10.49 -11.46
C ARG A 131 -21.22 -11.27 -12.71
N ARG A 132 -22.20 -11.78 -13.46
CA ARG A 132 -21.93 -12.55 -14.69
C ARG A 132 -21.14 -11.73 -15.69
N LEU A 133 -21.50 -10.45 -15.85
CA LEU A 133 -20.75 -9.57 -16.74
C LEU A 133 -19.32 -9.35 -16.25
N TYR A 134 -19.12 -9.08 -14.96
CA TYR A 134 -17.79 -8.85 -14.40
C TYR A 134 -16.88 -10.08 -14.53
N LEU A 135 -17.36 -11.27 -14.19
CA LEU A 135 -16.57 -12.48 -14.35
C LEU A 135 -16.26 -12.78 -15.82
N HIS A 136 -17.19 -12.49 -16.73
CA HIS A 136 -16.92 -12.60 -18.15
C HIS A 136 -15.80 -11.66 -18.62
N LEU A 137 -15.76 -10.43 -18.10
CA LEU A 137 -14.67 -9.48 -18.39
C LEU A 137 -13.33 -9.96 -17.80
N GLN A 138 -13.35 -10.63 -16.65
CA GLN A 138 -12.15 -11.18 -16.04
C GLN A 138 -11.58 -12.37 -16.83
N ASP A 139 -12.41 -13.31 -17.29
CA ASP A 139 -11.95 -14.46 -18.08
C ASP A 139 -11.27 -14.04 -19.40
N THR A 140 -11.61 -12.85 -19.92
CA THR A 140 -10.92 -12.27 -21.09
C THR A 140 -9.57 -11.63 -20.76
N SER A 141 -9.27 -11.42 -19.47
CA SER A 141 -7.99 -10.91 -18.99
C SER A 141 -7.11 -12.07 -18.52
N ASN A 142 -5.97 -12.25 -19.17
CA ASN A 142 -5.08 -13.40 -18.97
C ASN A 142 -4.21 -13.26 -17.70
N GLN A 143 -4.80 -12.88 -16.56
CA GLN A 143 -4.10 -12.57 -15.30
C GLN A 143 -4.39 -13.59 -14.18
N ASP A 144 -3.44 -13.75 -13.26
CA ASP A 144 -3.53 -14.64 -12.11
C ASP A 144 -4.73 -14.29 -11.21
N ALA A 145 -5.35 -15.32 -10.61
CA ALA A 145 -6.68 -15.30 -9.98
C ALA A 145 -6.89 -14.36 -8.76
N PHE A 146 -5.92 -13.51 -8.41
CA PHE A 146 -6.00 -12.61 -7.25
C PHE A 146 -5.47 -11.18 -7.52
N GLU A 147 -4.98 -10.90 -8.73
CA GLU A 147 -4.58 -9.55 -9.12
C GLU A 147 -5.78 -8.77 -9.69
N ALA A 148 -5.74 -7.45 -9.54
CA ALA A 148 -6.75 -6.59 -10.13
C ALA A 148 -6.55 -6.52 -11.66
N CYS A 149 -7.58 -6.88 -12.41
CA CYS A 149 -7.63 -6.72 -13.86
C CYS A 149 -7.94 -5.27 -14.23
N ARG A 150 -7.14 -4.70 -15.14
CA ARG A 150 -7.45 -3.41 -15.76
C ARG A 150 -8.59 -3.57 -16.76
N LEU A 151 -9.65 -2.80 -16.56
CA LEU A 151 -10.77 -2.65 -17.48
C LEU A 151 -10.69 -1.33 -18.25
N PRO A 152 -11.38 -1.22 -19.41
CA PRO A 152 -11.52 0.04 -20.13
C PRO A 152 -12.09 1.17 -19.25
N GLY A 153 -11.73 2.41 -19.57
CA GLY A 153 -12.23 3.59 -18.85
C GLY A 153 -11.54 3.87 -17.52
N GLY A 154 -10.35 3.29 -17.29
CA GLY A 154 -9.59 3.53 -16.05
C GLY A 154 -10.20 2.81 -14.84
N LEU A 155 -10.82 1.65 -15.08
CA LEU A 155 -11.42 0.82 -14.04
C LEU A 155 -10.52 -0.38 -13.74
N ALA A 156 -10.62 -0.86 -12.51
CA ALA A 156 -10.01 -2.08 -12.03
C ALA A 156 -11.11 -3.04 -11.57
N LEU A 157 -10.95 -4.31 -11.88
CA LEU A 157 -11.79 -5.40 -11.40
C LEU A 157 -10.92 -6.32 -10.55
N LYS A 158 -11.25 -6.45 -9.27
CA LYS A 158 -10.60 -7.39 -8.36
C LYS A 158 -11.58 -8.47 -7.95
N VAL A 159 -11.14 -9.73 -8.05
CA VAL A 159 -11.86 -10.86 -7.48
C VAL A 159 -11.30 -11.20 -6.11
N THR A 160 -12.19 -11.40 -5.15
CA THR A 160 -11.83 -11.67 -3.75
C THR A 160 -12.89 -12.51 -3.07
N ARG A 161 -12.46 -13.35 -2.13
CA ARG A 161 -13.36 -14.23 -1.36
C ARG A 161 -14.37 -13.46 -0.53
N ASN A 162 -13.98 -12.30 -0.01
CA ASN A 162 -14.82 -11.47 0.83
C ASN A 162 -14.56 -9.97 0.59
N PRO A 163 -15.25 -9.35 -0.40
CA PRO A 163 -15.03 -7.95 -0.75
C PRO A 163 -15.46 -6.97 0.34
N PHE A 164 -16.29 -7.41 1.30
CA PHE A 164 -16.90 -6.52 2.28
C PHE A 164 -15.88 -5.76 3.13
N LEU A 165 -14.82 -6.42 3.61
CA LEU A 165 -13.82 -5.80 4.47
C LEU A 165 -13.02 -4.74 3.72
N GLU A 166 -12.49 -5.09 2.55
CA GLU A 166 -11.75 -4.18 1.68
C GLU A 166 -12.58 -2.96 1.28
N VAL A 167 -13.81 -3.19 0.78
CA VAL A 167 -14.68 -2.09 0.33
C VAL A 167 -15.08 -1.17 1.47
N SER A 168 -15.39 -1.73 2.65
CA SER A 168 -15.77 -0.93 3.81
C SER A 168 -14.60 -0.06 4.29
N ASN A 169 -13.39 -0.62 4.31
CA ASN A 169 -12.19 0.11 4.70
C ASN A 169 -11.78 1.17 3.67
N LEU A 170 -11.81 0.85 2.36
CA LEU A 170 -11.55 1.80 1.28
C LEU A 170 -12.46 3.02 1.38
N ARG A 171 -13.78 2.80 1.49
CA ARG A 171 -14.76 3.89 1.63
C ARG A 171 -14.56 4.71 2.89
N PHE A 172 -14.18 4.07 3.99
CA PHE A 172 -13.91 4.77 5.25
C PHE A 172 -12.68 5.67 5.14
N VAL A 173 -11.58 5.15 4.57
CA VAL A 173 -10.34 5.92 4.39
C VAL A 173 -10.55 7.07 3.42
N GLU A 174 -11.21 6.82 2.28
CA GLU A 174 -11.55 7.85 1.29
C GLU A 174 -12.39 8.99 1.89
N ALA A 175 -13.34 8.65 2.77
CA ALA A 175 -14.23 9.64 3.39
C ALA A 175 -13.60 10.45 4.54
N ASN A 176 -12.54 9.93 5.17
CA ASN A 176 -12.00 10.51 6.42
C ASN A 176 -10.55 10.97 6.32
N THR A 177 -9.90 10.78 5.17
CA THR A 177 -8.49 11.14 4.96
C THR A 177 -8.28 11.72 3.57
N SER A 178 -7.12 12.31 3.33
CA SER A 178 -6.64 12.69 1.99
C SER A 178 -5.75 11.60 1.37
N ILE A 179 -5.71 10.39 1.95
CA ILE A 179 -4.87 9.30 1.45
C ILE A 179 -5.40 8.87 0.08
N PRO A 180 -4.56 8.81 -0.95
CA PRO A 180 -5.01 8.33 -2.24
C PRO A 180 -5.32 6.83 -2.16
N VAL A 181 -6.57 6.48 -2.41
CA VAL A 181 -7.06 5.09 -2.45
C VAL A 181 -7.95 4.90 -3.68
N PRO A 182 -8.11 3.68 -4.20
CA PRO A 182 -9.05 3.40 -5.27
C PRO A 182 -10.49 3.74 -4.87
N HIS A 183 -11.15 4.61 -5.64
CA HIS A 183 -12.58 4.85 -5.47
C HIS A 183 -13.39 3.61 -5.88
N VAL A 184 -14.25 3.11 -4.98
CA VAL A 184 -15.07 1.90 -5.22
C VAL A 184 -16.41 2.27 -5.86
N TYR A 185 -16.57 1.89 -7.13
CA TYR A 185 -17.78 2.14 -7.92
C TYR A 185 -18.87 1.08 -7.72
N ASP A 186 -18.50 -0.18 -7.56
CA ASP A 186 -19.43 -1.29 -7.34
C ASP A 186 -18.73 -2.45 -6.62
N TRP A 187 -19.51 -3.30 -5.98
CA TRP A 187 -19.02 -4.58 -5.49
C TRP A 187 -20.16 -5.59 -5.41
N VAL A 188 -19.80 -6.86 -5.54
CA VAL A 188 -20.71 -8.00 -5.49
C VAL A 188 -20.22 -8.98 -4.43
N PRO A 189 -21.03 -9.34 -3.41
CA PRO A 189 -20.63 -10.30 -2.40
C PRO A 189 -20.39 -11.70 -3.01
N SER A 190 -19.56 -12.49 -2.35
CA SER A 190 -19.42 -13.91 -2.66
C SER A 190 -20.73 -14.67 -2.38
N GLN A 191 -21.02 -15.68 -3.19
CA GLN A 191 -22.24 -16.51 -3.09
C GLN A 191 -22.06 -17.73 -2.17
N GLY A 192 -20.88 -17.94 -1.58
CA GLY A 192 -20.65 -19.01 -0.58
C GLY A 192 -20.42 -20.42 -1.14
N ASN A 193 -20.25 -20.59 -2.45
CA ASN A 193 -19.92 -21.87 -3.10
C ASN A 193 -18.40 -21.97 -3.35
N ASP A 194 -17.85 -23.15 -3.63
CA ASP A 194 -16.40 -23.40 -3.81
C ASP A 194 -15.72 -22.59 -4.95
N VAL A 195 -16.50 -21.94 -5.83
CA VAL A 195 -16.02 -20.97 -6.85
C VAL A 195 -16.12 -19.51 -6.34
N GLY A 196 -16.21 -19.34 -5.02
CA GLY A 196 -15.32 -18.49 -4.24
C GLY A 196 -15.36 -16.98 -4.38
N ASP A 197 -15.98 -16.37 -5.38
CA ASP A 197 -15.42 -15.11 -5.88
C ASP A 197 -16.44 -13.96 -5.88
N GLY A 198 -16.33 -13.11 -4.85
CA GLY A 198 -16.89 -11.76 -4.85
C GLY A 198 -16.06 -10.83 -5.73
N VAL A 199 -16.66 -9.73 -6.15
CA VAL A 199 -16.06 -8.79 -7.12
C VAL A 199 -16.04 -7.39 -6.54
N VAL A 200 -14.96 -6.65 -6.79
CA VAL A 200 -14.87 -5.21 -6.54
C VAL A 200 -14.54 -4.51 -7.85
N ILE A 201 -15.31 -3.47 -8.18
CA ILE A 201 -15.02 -2.56 -9.28
C ILE A 201 -14.62 -1.22 -8.69
N MET A 202 -13.42 -0.77 -9.05
CA MET A 202 -12.83 0.44 -8.50
C MET A 202 -12.01 1.18 -9.55
N THR A 203 -11.44 2.32 -9.18
CA THR A 203 -10.56 3.09 -10.07
C THR A 203 -9.24 2.33 -10.27
N TRP A 204 -8.77 2.21 -11.52
CA TRP A 204 -7.41 1.79 -11.82
C TRP A 204 -6.46 2.95 -11.56
N ILE A 205 -5.44 2.70 -10.75
CA ILE A 205 -4.42 3.69 -10.42
C ILE A 205 -3.11 3.25 -11.09
N GLU A 206 -2.56 4.14 -11.91
CA GLU A 206 -1.26 3.93 -12.54
C GLU A 206 -0.14 4.21 -11.53
N GLY A 207 0.89 3.38 -11.56
CA GLY A 207 2.10 3.57 -10.77
C GLY A 207 2.88 2.27 -10.63
N ASP A 208 4.17 2.40 -10.34
CA ASP A 208 5.00 1.27 -9.96
C ASP A 208 4.76 0.96 -8.48
N ASN A 209 4.72 -0.32 -8.12
CA ASN A 209 4.69 -0.65 -6.71
C ASN A 209 6.03 -0.26 -6.04
N LEU A 210 6.03 -0.09 -4.72
CA LEU A 210 7.23 0.31 -3.95
C LEU A 210 8.41 -0.63 -4.17
N TRP A 211 8.15 -1.92 -4.42
CA TRP A 211 9.20 -2.88 -4.71
C TRP A 211 9.98 -2.51 -5.99
N ASN A 212 9.26 -2.34 -7.10
CA ASN A 212 9.85 -1.98 -8.39
C ASN A 212 10.50 -0.59 -8.31
N TRP A 213 9.83 0.37 -7.68
CA TRP A 213 10.35 1.73 -7.52
C TRP A 213 11.64 1.79 -6.69
N LEU A 214 11.77 0.93 -5.67
CA LEU A 214 12.97 0.86 -4.83
C LEU A 214 14.11 0.07 -5.51
N ALA A 215 13.80 -0.85 -6.42
CA ALA A 215 14.82 -1.64 -7.13
C ALA A 215 15.79 -0.74 -7.90
N ASP A 216 15.29 0.27 -8.62
CA ASP A 216 16.12 1.25 -9.36
C ASP A 216 17.01 2.11 -8.44
N ARG A 217 16.71 2.14 -7.13
CA ARG A 217 17.44 2.90 -6.11
C ARG A 217 18.36 2.03 -5.25
N THR A 218 18.39 0.73 -5.50
CA THR A 218 19.12 -0.23 -4.69
C THR A 218 20.27 -0.81 -5.49
N HIS A 219 21.48 -0.75 -4.94
CA HIS A 219 22.67 -1.30 -5.56
C HIS A 219 23.35 -2.28 -4.61
N PHE A 220 23.64 -3.47 -5.10
CA PHE A 220 24.53 -4.42 -4.42
C PHE A 220 25.91 -4.42 -5.11
N PRO A 221 26.98 -4.86 -4.42
CA PRO A 221 28.28 -5.07 -5.07
C PRO A 221 28.20 -6.10 -6.22
N ASP A 222 29.04 -5.99 -7.24
CA ASP A 222 29.04 -6.87 -8.43
C ASP A 222 29.07 -8.38 -8.11
N GLU A 223 29.75 -8.75 -7.02
CA GLU A 223 29.81 -10.13 -6.53
C GLU A 223 28.41 -10.66 -6.16
N TYR A 224 27.52 -9.82 -5.65
CA TYR A 224 26.14 -10.20 -5.36
C TYR A 224 25.42 -10.64 -6.63
N TYR A 225 25.52 -9.87 -7.71
CA TYR A 225 24.86 -10.20 -8.99
C TYR A 225 25.46 -11.43 -9.64
N THR A 226 26.78 -11.62 -9.54
CA THR A 226 27.44 -12.86 -9.98
C THR A 226 26.89 -14.09 -9.25
N LEU A 227 26.65 -13.98 -7.94
CA LEU A 227 26.09 -15.09 -7.16
C LEU A 227 24.60 -15.34 -7.45
N VAL A 228 23.82 -14.29 -7.73
CA VAL A 228 22.43 -14.44 -8.19
C VAL A 228 22.38 -15.12 -9.56
N ASP A 229 23.20 -14.70 -10.52
CA ASP A 229 23.30 -15.35 -11.82
C ASP A 229 23.75 -16.81 -11.70
N TYR A 230 24.72 -17.09 -10.81
CA TYR A 230 25.13 -18.46 -10.50
C TYR A 230 23.99 -19.30 -9.92
N LEU A 231 23.13 -18.74 -9.05
CA LEU A 231 21.94 -19.43 -8.54
C LEU A 231 20.90 -19.73 -9.63
N GLU A 232 20.74 -18.83 -10.59
CA GLU A 232 19.71 -18.91 -11.62
C GLU A 232 20.12 -19.80 -12.80
N ASN A 233 21.36 -19.68 -13.24
CA ASN A 233 21.85 -20.23 -14.49
C ASN A 233 23.00 -21.25 -14.31
N GLY A 234 23.54 -21.41 -13.10
CA GLY A 234 24.65 -22.32 -12.83
C GLY A 234 24.26 -23.80 -12.90
N GLU A 235 25.20 -24.64 -13.36
CA GLU A 235 25.13 -26.10 -13.21
C GLU A 235 25.76 -26.51 -11.86
N ASP A 236 25.12 -27.43 -11.13
CA ASP A 236 25.58 -27.96 -9.83
C ASP A 236 25.81 -26.90 -8.73
N VAL A 237 24.79 -26.07 -8.50
CA VAL A 237 24.82 -24.94 -7.57
C VAL A 237 24.75 -25.39 -6.10
N ASP A 238 25.70 -24.95 -5.27
CA ASP A 238 25.53 -24.96 -3.80
C ASP A 238 24.54 -23.86 -3.39
N ILE A 239 23.26 -24.22 -3.39
CA ILE A 239 22.18 -23.28 -3.11
C ILE A 239 22.27 -22.72 -1.68
N GLN A 240 22.63 -23.54 -0.69
CA GLN A 240 22.64 -23.11 0.71
C GLN A 240 23.84 -22.21 1.01
N GLY A 241 25.04 -22.61 0.59
CA GLY A 241 26.24 -21.79 0.76
C GLY A 241 26.13 -20.46 0.00
N THR A 242 25.55 -20.48 -1.20
CA THR A 242 25.34 -19.25 -1.98
C THR A 242 24.31 -18.32 -1.35
N ILE A 243 23.18 -18.85 -0.85
CA ILE A 243 22.20 -18.04 -0.10
C ILE A 243 22.84 -17.45 1.15
N ALA A 244 23.56 -18.25 1.95
CA ALA A 244 24.23 -17.76 3.15
C ALA A 244 25.22 -16.63 2.83
N LYS A 245 25.92 -16.72 1.69
CA LYS A 245 26.81 -15.66 1.21
C LYS A 245 26.03 -14.42 0.75
N LEU A 246 24.96 -14.58 -0.02
CA LEU A 246 24.07 -13.46 -0.43
C LEU A 246 23.51 -12.70 0.78
N GLU A 247 23.17 -13.42 1.84
CA GLU A 247 22.70 -12.84 3.10
C GLU A 247 23.75 -11.99 3.83
N THR A 248 25.04 -12.07 3.47
CA THR A 248 26.08 -11.20 4.06
C THR A 248 26.14 -9.82 3.42
N PHE A 249 25.70 -9.66 2.17
CA PHE A 249 25.79 -8.39 1.45
C PHE A 249 24.83 -7.34 1.98
N THR A 250 25.29 -6.09 2.05
CA THR A 250 24.46 -4.95 2.44
C THR A 250 24.21 -4.08 1.21
N PRO A 251 22.95 -3.73 0.90
CA PRO A 251 22.66 -2.83 -0.21
C PRO A 251 23.09 -1.40 0.10
N ASP A 252 23.58 -0.69 -0.91
CA ASP A 252 23.55 0.76 -0.95
C ASP A 252 22.21 1.22 -1.52
N ILE A 253 21.60 2.23 -0.89
CA ILE A 253 20.27 2.71 -1.29
C ILE A 253 20.31 4.22 -1.43
N ASN A 254 20.07 4.68 -2.65
CA ASN A 254 19.99 6.09 -2.95
C ASN A 254 18.55 6.59 -2.82
N LEU A 255 18.25 7.23 -1.69
CA LEU A 255 16.95 7.86 -1.41
C LEU A 255 16.98 9.39 -1.53
N SER A 256 17.99 9.95 -2.22
CA SER A 256 18.13 11.42 -2.34
C SER A 256 16.95 12.09 -3.05
N ASP A 257 16.30 11.38 -3.97
CA ASP A 257 15.11 11.84 -4.71
C ASP A 257 13.78 11.38 -4.09
N ALA A 258 13.83 10.68 -2.95
CA ALA A 258 12.67 10.04 -2.34
C ALA A 258 11.85 10.99 -1.42
N SER A 259 12.28 12.23 -1.24
CA SER A 259 11.72 13.15 -0.23
C SER A 259 10.20 13.25 -0.29
N PHE A 260 9.63 13.43 -1.48
CA PHE A 260 8.20 13.57 -1.63
C PHE A 260 7.42 12.30 -1.27
N VAL A 261 7.82 11.12 -1.76
CA VAL A 261 7.14 9.87 -1.40
C VAL A 261 7.31 9.53 0.09
N VAL A 262 8.47 9.85 0.66
CA VAL A 262 8.73 9.68 2.10
C VAL A 262 7.76 10.54 2.92
N ASP A 263 7.59 11.81 2.53
CA ASP A 263 6.68 12.72 3.22
C ASP A 263 5.21 12.34 3.01
N ASP A 264 4.82 11.93 1.79
CA ASP A 264 3.48 11.44 1.51
C ASP A 264 3.14 10.21 2.37
N LEU A 265 4.07 9.25 2.51
CA LEU A 265 3.89 8.05 3.34
C LEU A 265 3.78 8.39 4.83
N ARG A 266 4.63 9.30 5.34
CA ARG A 266 4.52 9.81 6.72
C ARG A 266 3.17 10.48 6.95
N GLN A 267 2.73 11.32 6.02
CA GLN A 267 1.46 12.02 6.11
C GLN A 267 0.29 11.02 6.07
N ALA A 268 0.33 10.02 5.21
CA ALA A 268 -0.70 8.99 5.11
C ALA A 268 -0.85 8.23 6.43
N ILE A 269 0.25 7.72 7.00
CA ILE A 269 0.20 6.98 8.27
C ILE A 269 -0.18 7.89 9.45
N SER A 270 0.28 9.15 9.46
CA SER A 270 -0.17 10.14 10.45
C SER A 270 -1.68 10.35 10.41
N GLN A 271 -2.27 10.45 9.22
CA GLN A 271 -3.72 10.60 9.04
C GLN A 271 -4.48 9.37 9.53
N LEU A 272 -4.03 8.14 9.20
CA LEU A 272 -4.65 6.92 9.73
C LEU A 272 -4.64 6.89 11.26
N ARG A 273 -3.51 7.26 11.86
CA ARG A 273 -3.36 7.32 13.31
C ARG A 273 -4.26 8.40 13.93
N ALA A 274 -4.56 9.48 13.22
CA ALA A 274 -5.44 10.55 13.70
C ALA A 274 -6.93 10.20 13.66
N LEU A 275 -7.34 9.12 12.99
CA LEU A 275 -8.74 8.68 12.94
C LEU A 275 -9.24 8.31 14.35
N LYS A 276 -10.49 8.67 14.65
CA LYS A 276 -11.09 8.46 15.97
C LYS A 276 -11.49 6.99 16.16
N PRO A 277 -10.92 6.27 17.16
CA PRO A 277 -11.30 4.90 17.45
C PRO A 277 -12.70 4.81 18.05
N PRO A 278 -13.28 3.59 18.20
CA PRO A 278 -14.59 3.38 18.82
C PRO A 278 -14.74 3.92 20.25
N GLY A 279 -13.62 4.17 20.95
CA GLY A 279 -13.58 4.85 22.24
C GLY A 279 -13.60 3.96 23.47
N ASP A 280 -13.72 2.65 23.31
CA ASP A 280 -13.80 1.67 24.40
C ASP A 280 -12.58 0.74 24.49
N GLY A 281 -11.50 1.06 23.77
CA GLY A 281 -10.24 0.33 23.82
C GLY A 281 -10.25 -1.01 23.07
N ARG A 282 -11.34 -1.37 22.38
CA ARG A 282 -11.43 -2.64 21.66
C ARG A 282 -10.51 -2.70 20.45
N VAL A 283 -9.91 -3.87 20.20
CA VAL A 283 -9.20 -4.18 18.95
C VAL A 283 -10.18 -4.89 18.02
N CYS A 284 -10.48 -4.28 16.86
CA CYS A 284 -11.54 -4.74 15.98
C CYS A 284 -11.43 -4.15 14.56
N GLY A 285 -12.14 -4.73 13.60
CA GLY A 285 -12.33 -4.11 12.29
C GLY A 285 -13.27 -2.92 12.36
N LEU A 286 -13.41 -2.22 11.23
CA LEU A 286 -14.35 -1.10 11.12
C LEU A 286 -15.76 -1.49 11.58
N ASN A 287 -16.45 -0.62 12.32
CA ASN A 287 -17.79 -0.88 12.87
C ASN A 287 -17.90 -2.16 13.72
N GLY A 288 -16.81 -2.57 14.39
CA GLY A 288 -16.81 -3.76 15.23
C GLY A 288 -16.86 -5.07 14.43
N GLN A 289 -16.41 -5.06 13.18
CA GLN A 289 -16.28 -6.27 12.38
C GLN A 289 -15.08 -7.12 12.82
N PRO A 290 -15.03 -8.40 12.47
CA PRO A 290 -13.82 -9.21 12.66
C PRO A 290 -12.67 -8.70 11.78
N LEU A 291 -11.45 -8.76 12.31
CA LEU A 291 -10.22 -8.45 11.59
C LEU A 291 -9.75 -9.66 10.78
N LYS A 292 -9.32 -9.42 9.54
CA LYS A 292 -8.40 -10.33 8.84
C LYS A 292 -6.98 -10.01 9.32
N CYS A 293 -6.23 -11.01 9.77
CA CYS A 293 -4.91 -10.78 10.37
C CYS A 293 -3.87 -11.75 9.82
N LEU A 294 -2.71 -11.22 9.40
CA LEU A 294 -1.59 -11.96 8.82
C LEU A 294 -1.12 -13.12 9.71
N ARG A 295 -1.19 -12.97 11.04
CA ARG A 295 -0.81 -14.02 12.02
C ARG A 295 -1.63 -15.29 11.94
N TYR A 296 -2.74 -15.28 11.22
CA TYR A 296 -3.62 -16.44 11.08
C TYR A 296 -3.50 -17.09 9.70
N HIS A 297 -2.76 -16.50 8.74
CA HIS A 297 -2.75 -16.88 7.32
C HIS A 297 -2.05 -18.23 6.97
N GLY A 298 -1.89 -19.15 7.94
CA GLY A 298 -1.00 -20.31 7.84
C GLY A 298 -1.67 -21.65 7.53
N ASN A 299 -3.01 -21.73 7.58
CA ASN A 299 -3.73 -22.98 7.30
C ASN A 299 -5.04 -22.72 6.55
N ARG A 300 -5.08 -23.07 5.26
CA ARG A 300 -6.07 -22.59 4.26
C ARG A 300 -7.55 -22.94 4.55
N ASP A 301 -7.83 -23.74 5.58
CA ASP A 301 -9.13 -24.36 5.86
C ASP A 301 -9.90 -23.76 7.06
N VAL A 302 -9.36 -22.76 7.76
CA VAL A 302 -10.07 -22.08 8.88
C VAL A 302 -10.30 -20.61 8.54
N PRO A 303 -11.52 -20.04 8.65
CA PRO A 303 -11.74 -18.61 8.44
C PRO A 303 -10.92 -17.77 9.44
N HIS A 304 -9.87 -17.13 8.94
CA HIS A 304 -8.86 -16.36 9.67
C HIS A 304 -9.37 -15.00 10.17
N LYS A 305 -10.32 -15.03 11.10
CA LYS A 305 -10.96 -13.84 11.65
C LYS A 305 -10.66 -13.71 13.13
N LEU A 306 -10.03 -12.61 13.51
CA LEU A 306 -10.00 -12.18 14.91
C LEU A 306 -11.27 -11.37 15.16
N TYR A 307 -12.21 -11.96 15.90
CA TYR A 307 -13.39 -11.24 16.35
C TYR A 307 -13.01 -10.06 17.25
N PRO A 308 -13.85 -9.02 17.36
CA PRO A 308 -13.59 -7.89 18.25
C PRO A 308 -13.21 -8.36 19.65
N VAL A 309 -12.09 -7.86 20.16
CA VAL A 309 -11.60 -8.16 21.51
C VAL A 309 -11.68 -6.90 22.36
N LYS A 310 -12.03 -7.08 23.63
CA LYS A 310 -12.40 -5.98 24.53
C LYS A 310 -11.30 -4.94 24.76
N ASP A 311 -10.03 -5.37 24.79
CA ASP A 311 -8.90 -4.53 25.17
C ASP A 311 -7.56 -5.12 24.67
N VAL A 312 -6.49 -4.32 24.76
CA VAL A 312 -5.14 -4.72 24.35
C VAL A 312 -4.57 -5.88 25.19
N PRO A 313 -4.76 -5.95 26.53
CA PRO A 313 -4.33 -7.12 27.30
C PRO A 313 -4.96 -8.44 26.81
N THR A 314 -6.25 -8.43 26.46
CA THR A 314 -6.91 -9.61 25.89
C THR A 314 -6.36 -9.96 24.51
N PHE A 315 -6.07 -8.94 23.70
CA PHE A 315 -5.39 -9.13 22.42
C PHE A 315 -4.02 -9.81 22.60
N HIS A 316 -3.17 -9.30 23.51
CA HIS A 316 -1.87 -9.92 23.83
C HIS A 316 -2.01 -11.35 24.35
N GLN A 317 -3.01 -11.62 25.20
CA GLN A 317 -3.28 -12.98 25.68
C GLN A 317 -3.64 -13.94 24.54
N ILE A 318 -4.40 -13.46 23.54
CA ILE A 318 -4.71 -14.25 22.34
C ILE A 318 -3.45 -14.54 21.54
N LEU A 319 -2.54 -13.58 21.38
CA LEU A 319 -1.26 -13.81 20.70
C LEU A 319 -0.38 -14.81 21.46
N LEU A 320 -0.27 -14.69 22.77
CA LEU A 320 0.44 -15.66 23.63
C LEU A 320 -0.17 -17.07 23.52
N ASN A 321 -1.48 -17.17 23.35
CA ASN A 321 -2.16 -18.44 23.22
C ASN A 321 -1.80 -19.20 21.94
N GLN A 322 -1.21 -18.54 20.94
CA GLN A 322 -0.74 -19.14 19.69
C GLN A 322 0.64 -19.77 19.79
N VAL A 323 1.37 -19.57 20.91
CA VAL A 323 2.68 -20.20 21.10
C VAL A 323 2.52 -21.72 21.12
N GLY A 324 3.20 -22.42 20.22
CA GLY A 324 3.09 -23.87 20.06
C GLY A 324 3.78 -24.67 21.18
N TRP A 325 4.89 -24.15 21.71
CA TRP A 325 5.76 -24.84 22.68
C TRP A 325 5.72 -24.15 24.04
N LYS A 326 4.51 -24.02 24.61
CA LYS A 326 4.26 -23.18 25.78
C LYS A 326 5.10 -23.56 27.01
N SER A 327 5.33 -24.84 27.26
CA SER A 327 6.10 -25.26 28.45
C SER A 327 7.57 -24.85 28.42
N ILE A 328 8.15 -24.68 27.23
CA ILE A 328 9.58 -24.41 27.06
C ILE A 328 9.81 -22.92 26.76
N ARG A 329 9.10 -22.36 25.78
CA ARG A 329 9.38 -21.01 25.26
C ARG A 329 8.66 -19.89 26.01
N LEU A 330 7.54 -20.19 26.67
CA LEU A 330 6.71 -19.16 27.29
C LEU A 330 7.44 -18.34 28.37
N PRO A 331 8.26 -18.93 29.28
CA PRO A 331 9.01 -18.14 30.26
C PRO A 331 9.89 -17.06 29.61
N ARG A 332 10.63 -17.42 28.55
CA ARG A 332 11.48 -16.48 27.81
C ARG A 332 10.67 -15.43 27.06
N ILE A 333 9.58 -15.83 26.40
CA ILE A 333 8.68 -14.90 25.70
C ILE A 333 8.06 -13.89 26.67
N LEU A 334 7.67 -14.33 27.87
CA LEU A 334 7.16 -13.44 28.91
C LEU A 334 8.24 -12.50 29.44
N GLN A 335 9.49 -12.95 29.57
CA GLN A 335 10.63 -12.11 29.92
C GLN A 335 10.88 -11.02 28.87
N ILE A 336 10.89 -11.38 27.57
CA ILE A 336 11.03 -10.42 26.46
C ILE A 336 9.85 -9.42 26.46
N GLY A 337 8.64 -9.95 26.68
CA GLY A 337 7.40 -9.18 26.64
C GLY A 337 7.09 -8.39 27.91
N GLU A 338 7.86 -8.48 28.98
CA GLU A 338 7.50 -7.95 30.30
C GLU A 338 7.07 -6.48 30.24
N LYS A 339 7.91 -5.64 29.64
CA LYS A 339 7.61 -4.21 29.45
C LYS A 339 6.45 -3.99 28.48
N VAL A 340 6.39 -4.77 27.40
CA VAL A 340 5.37 -4.64 26.35
C VAL A 340 3.98 -4.94 26.91
N LEU A 341 3.85 -5.97 27.74
CA LEU A 341 2.62 -6.40 28.39
C LEU A 341 2.16 -5.46 29.50
N ALA A 342 3.09 -4.73 30.14
CA ALA A 342 2.79 -3.74 31.18
C ALA A 342 2.38 -2.36 30.62
N LYS A 343 2.68 -2.08 29.35
CA LYS A 343 2.37 -0.79 28.71
C LYS A 343 0.87 -0.65 28.41
N HIS A 344 0.38 0.57 28.59
CA HIS A 344 -0.91 0.98 28.05
C HIS A 344 -0.73 1.49 26.62
N TYR A 345 -1.57 1.01 25.70
CA TYR A 345 -1.55 1.45 24.31
C TYR A 345 -2.84 2.14 23.94
N GLU A 346 -2.72 3.20 23.13
CA GLU A 346 -3.85 3.75 22.43
C GLU A 346 -4.25 2.85 21.26
N ILE A 347 -5.52 2.92 20.89
CA ILE A 347 -6.05 2.25 19.71
C ILE A 347 -5.98 3.21 18.52
N ARG A 348 -5.35 2.77 17.44
CA ARG A 348 -5.13 3.54 16.21
C ARG A 348 -5.61 2.73 14.99
N PHE A 349 -6.04 3.41 13.94
CA PHE A 349 -6.37 2.73 12.69
C PHE A 349 -5.06 2.35 11.97
N ALA A 350 -4.98 1.11 11.52
CA ALA A 350 -3.82 0.55 10.83
C ALA A 350 -4.27 -0.10 9.51
N HIS A 351 -3.41 -0.05 8.50
CA HIS A 351 -3.55 -0.83 7.28
C HIS A 351 -3.31 -2.32 7.58
N SER A 352 -2.34 -2.62 8.46
CA SER A 352 -1.94 -3.96 8.92
C SER A 352 -1.37 -4.90 7.83
N ASP A 353 -1.41 -4.52 6.56
CA ASP A 353 -0.80 -5.23 5.43
C ASP A 353 -0.06 -4.28 4.46
N LEU A 354 0.70 -3.33 5.01
CA LEU A 354 1.41 -2.31 4.23
C LEU A 354 2.71 -2.87 3.61
N ASN A 355 2.56 -3.92 2.81
CA ASN A 355 3.64 -4.55 2.07
C ASN A 355 4.00 -3.71 0.82
N PRO A 356 5.19 -3.90 0.20
CA PRO A 356 5.63 -3.05 -0.90
C PRO A 356 4.80 -3.19 -2.18
N THR A 357 4.03 -4.27 -2.36
CA THR A 357 3.13 -4.43 -3.50
C THR A 357 1.84 -3.63 -3.33
N ASN A 358 1.51 -3.23 -2.10
CA ASN A 358 0.30 -2.48 -1.74
C ASN A 358 0.50 -0.96 -1.73
N ILE A 359 1.67 -0.46 -2.12
CA ILE A 359 1.99 0.96 -2.23
C ILE A 359 2.33 1.25 -3.69
N LEU A 360 1.55 2.10 -4.34
CA LEU A 360 1.79 2.55 -5.71
C LEU A 360 2.43 3.93 -5.71
N ILE A 361 3.46 4.10 -6.54
CA ILE A 361 4.23 5.32 -6.69
C ILE A 361 4.19 5.75 -8.14
N LYS A 362 3.94 7.04 -8.37
CA LYS A 362 3.94 7.62 -9.70
C LYS A 362 4.59 9.00 -9.63
N ASP A 363 5.50 9.28 -10.55
CA ASP A 363 6.19 10.56 -10.64
C ASP A 363 6.87 10.98 -9.32
N GLY A 364 7.42 10.01 -8.58
CA GLY A 364 8.09 10.22 -7.29
C GLY A 364 7.16 10.52 -6.10
N ARG A 365 5.83 10.36 -6.28
CA ARG A 365 4.79 10.62 -5.27
C ARG A 365 3.98 9.37 -4.96
N LEU A 366 3.37 9.33 -3.77
CA LEU A 366 2.40 8.29 -3.43
C LEU A 366 1.18 8.39 -4.35
N ALA A 367 0.99 7.42 -5.22
CA ALA A 367 -0.14 7.34 -6.14
C ALA A 367 -1.35 6.65 -5.49
N ALA A 368 -1.12 5.60 -4.70
CA ALA A 368 -2.16 4.94 -3.91
C ALA A 368 -1.61 4.05 -2.79
N ILE A 369 -2.43 3.80 -1.79
CA ILE A 369 -2.34 2.61 -0.94
C ILE A 369 -3.54 1.71 -1.26
N ILE A 370 -3.29 0.42 -1.49
CA ILE A 370 -4.30 -0.57 -1.92
C ILE A 370 -4.35 -1.77 -0.98
N ASP A 371 -5.36 -2.63 -1.18
CA ASP A 371 -5.54 -3.90 -0.45
C ASP A 371 -5.82 -3.75 1.06
N TRP A 372 -6.91 -3.04 1.36
CA TRP A 372 -7.31 -2.65 2.71
C TRP A 372 -8.09 -3.73 3.49
N GLU A 373 -8.07 -4.99 3.07
CA GLU A 373 -8.89 -6.05 3.67
C GLU A 373 -8.50 -6.41 5.11
N MET A 374 -7.26 -6.10 5.51
CA MET A 374 -6.73 -6.31 6.87
C MET A 374 -6.80 -5.07 7.75
N ALA A 375 -7.27 -3.95 7.23
CA ALA A 375 -7.28 -2.69 7.97
C ALA A 375 -8.31 -2.70 9.10
N GLY A 376 -8.01 -1.97 10.17
CA GLY A 376 -8.87 -1.87 11.34
C GLY A 376 -8.21 -1.15 12.52
N TRP A 377 -8.80 -1.33 13.70
CA TRP A 377 -8.40 -0.72 14.97
C TRP A 377 -7.49 -1.66 15.75
N TYR A 378 -6.25 -1.25 15.92
CA TYR A 378 -5.18 -2.04 16.55
C TYR A 378 -4.46 -1.22 17.64
N PRO A 379 -3.69 -1.87 18.53
CA PRO A 379 -2.73 -1.15 19.37
C PRO A 379 -1.80 -0.30 18.51
N GLU A 380 -1.45 0.90 18.96
CA GLU A 380 -0.71 1.89 18.17
C GLU A 380 0.65 1.43 17.62
N TYR A 381 1.26 0.38 18.19
CA TYR A 381 2.51 -0.21 17.70
C TYR A 381 2.33 -1.14 16.49
N TRP A 382 1.10 -1.58 16.22
CA TRP A 382 0.84 -2.73 15.33
C TRP A 382 1.29 -2.52 13.89
N GLU A 383 1.04 -1.33 13.32
CA GLU A 383 1.51 -1.01 11.97
C GLU A 383 3.04 -1.09 11.89
N TYR A 384 3.75 -0.56 12.89
CA TYR A 384 5.21 -0.61 12.95
C TYR A 384 5.71 -2.06 12.95
N THR A 385 5.16 -2.91 13.81
CA THR A 385 5.64 -4.29 13.92
C THR A 385 5.31 -5.10 12.68
N MET A 386 4.11 -4.97 12.11
CA MET A 386 3.74 -5.66 10.86
C MET A 386 4.60 -5.21 9.68
N LEU A 387 4.85 -3.91 9.54
CA LEU A 387 5.72 -3.34 8.50
C LEU A 387 7.12 -3.96 8.55
N HIS A 388 7.71 -4.08 9.73
CA HIS A 388 9.06 -4.64 9.89
C HIS A 388 9.09 -6.18 9.76
N LEU A 389 8.09 -6.89 10.26
CA LEU A 389 8.03 -8.35 10.17
C LEU A 389 7.82 -8.83 8.74
N GLN A 390 6.95 -8.18 7.97
CA GLN A 390 6.72 -8.53 6.57
C GLN A 390 7.95 -8.29 5.68
N ASN A 391 8.82 -7.36 6.08
CA ASN A 391 10.02 -7.00 5.34
C ASN A 391 11.33 -7.53 5.95
N ARG A 392 11.26 -8.41 6.95
CA ARG A 392 12.41 -8.84 7.78
C ARG A 392 13.57 -9.50 7.03
N ASN A 393 13.32 -10.03 5.83
CA ASN A 393 14.34 -10.65 4.96
C ASN A 393 14.64 -9.79 3.72
N ARG A 394 14.14 -8.56 3.66
CA ARG A 394 14.24 -7.66 2.51
C ARG A 394 15.06 -6.44 2.92
N LYS A 395 16.39 -6.58 2.93
CA LYS A 395 17.33 -5.54 3.39
C LYS A 395 17.05 -4.15 2.79
N PRO A 396 16.73 -4.01 1.49
CA PRO A 396 16.41 -2.70 0.92
C PRO A 396 15.19 -2.05 1.58
N LEU A 397 14.11 -2.81 1.77
CA LEU A 397 12.90 -2.32 2.41
C LEU A 397 13.11 -2.02 3.90
N ILE A 398 13.93 -2.80 4.61
CA ILE A 398 14.26 -2.51 6.01
C ILE A 398 14.93 -1.14 6.11
N ALA A 399 15.92 -0.86 5.26
CA ALA A 399 16.60 0.42 5.24
C ALA A 399 15.66 1.56 4.80
N PHE A 400 14.81 1.33 3.79
CA PHE A 400 13.77 2.28 3.38
C PHE A 400 12.82 2.62 4.54
N TRP A 401 12.23 1.63 5.20
CA TRP A 401 11.28 1.87 6.30
C TRP A 401 11.93 2.49 7.54
N ARG A 402 13.21 2.19 7.81
CA ARG A 402 14.00 2.89 8.83
C ARG A 402 14.20 4.37 8.50
N HIS A 403 14.37 4.71 7.22
CA HIS A 403 14.47 6.08 6.74
C HIS A 403 13.12 6.81 6.80
N VAL A 404 12.03 6.16 6.35
CA VAL A 404 10.69 6.73 6.38
C VAL A 404 10.22 6.96 7.83
N ASN A 405 10.35 5.96 8.71
CA ASN A 405 9.82 5.98 10.08
C ASN A 405 8.38 6.55 10.16
N PRO A 406 7.41 5.92 9.45
CA PRO A 406 6.11 6.55 9.19
C PRO A 406 5.25 6.73 10.44
N CYS A 407 5.49 5.94 11.50
CA CYS A 407 4.77 6.04 12.76
C CYS A 407 5.26 7.20 13.66
N GLY A 408 6.38 7.86 13.32
CA GLY A 408 7.03 8.89 14.14
C GLY A 408 7.75 8.36 15.38
N GLN A 409 7.24 7.29 15.99
CA GLN A 409 7.84 6.56 17.10
C GLN A 409 8.31 5.17 16.64
N ARG A 410 9.43 4.72 17.21
CA ARG A 410 9.94 3.35 17.05
C ARG A 410 9.43 2.47 18.18
N TYR A 411 8.86 1.32 17.82
CA TYR A 411 8.32 0.33 18.75
C TYR A 411 9.22 -0.92 18.75
N GLU A 412 10.50 -0.74 19.09
CA GLU A 412 11.51 -1.81 18.98
C GLU A 412 11.29 -2.94 20.00
N GLU A 413 10.88 -2.61 21.22
CA GLU A 413 10.54 -3.61 22.25
C GLU A 413 9.32 -4.45 21.81
N GLU A 414 8.30 -3.79 21.24
CA GLU A 414 7.11 -4.46 20.69
C GLU A 414 7.46 -5.30 19.46
N LEU A 415 8.38 -4.84 18.61
CA LEU A 415 8.88 -5.58 17.46
C LEU A 415 9.67 -6.82 17.89
N GLU A 416 10.53 -6.72 18.91
CA GLU A 416 11.25 -7.86 19.47
C GLU A 416 10.27 -8.89 20.05
N TYR A 417 9.28 -8.45 20.83
CA TYR A 417 8.24 -9.30 21.36
C TYR A 417 7.41 -9.99 20.26
N GLU A 418 7.01 -9.25 19.22
CA GLU A 418 6.32 -9.84 18.07
C GLU A 418 7.19 -10.87 17.34
N ARG A 419 8.50 -10.61 17.13
CA ARG A 419 9.42 -11.60 16.53
C ARG A 419 9.45 -12.89 17.35
N ALA A 420 9.56 -12.79 18.67
CA ALA A 420 9.56 -13.94 19.57
C ALA A 420 8.25 -14.74 19.48
N LEU A 421 7.11 -14.06 19.46
CA LEU A 421 5.81 -14.69 19.32
C LEU A 421 5.66 -15.40 17.96
N TRP A 422 6.01 -14.74 16.85
CA TRP A 422 5.87 -15.34 15.52
C TRP A 422 6.78 -16.57 15.37
N HIS A 423 8.01 -16.47 15.85
CA HIS A 423 8.98 -17.58 15.83
C HIS A 423 8.49 -18.79 16.63
N SER A 424 7.67 -18.54 17.66
CA SER A 424 7.15 -19.57 18.56
C SER A 424 5.74 -20.07 18.22
N SER A 425 5.09 -19.49 17.20
CA SER A 425 3.71 -19.83 16.80
C SER A 425 3.60 -20.95 15.75
N GLY A 426 4.72 -21.43 15.21
CA GLY A 426 4.74 -22.46 14.16
C GLY A 426 4.23 -21.99 12.79
N HIS A 427 4.01 -20.69 12.62
CA HIS A 427 3.45 -20.12 11.40
C HIS A 427 4.50 -20.02 10.28
N THR A 428 4.21 -20.56 9.10
CA THR A 428 5.13 -20.82 7.97
C THR A 428 5.91 -19.63 7.41
N PHE A 429 5.53 -18.39 7.74
CA PHE A 429 6.27 -17.18 7.36
C PHE A 429 7.58 -17.03 8.13
N ILE A 430 7.67 -17.62 9.33
CA ILE A 430 8.93 -17.88 10.05
C ILE A 430 9.14 -19.38 10.01
N PRO A 431 10.20 -19.90 9.38
CA PRO A 431 10.37 -21.34 9.31
C PRO A 431 10.35 -21.91 10.73
N PRO A 432 9.38 -22.77 11.09
CA PRO A 432 9.50 -23.58 12.29
C PRO A 432 10.57 -24.62 11.97
N GLY A 433 11.82 -24.25 12.16
CA GLY A 433 12.88 -25.21 12.32
C GLY A 433 12.94 -25.56 13.79
N VAL A 434 13.16 -26.83 14.11
CA VAL A 434 14.04 -27.13 15.23
C VAL A 434 15.37 -26.47 14.85
N VAL A 435 15.59 -25.25 15.33
CA VAL A 435 16.88 -24.59 15.23
C VAL A 435 17.69 -25.20 16.37
N GLU A 436 18.77 -25.89 16.03
CA GLU A 436 19.72 -26.34 17.04
C GLU A 436 20.19 -25.12 17.82
N ASP A 437 20.10 -25.18 19.15
CA ASP A 437 20.37 -24.05 20.06
C ASP A 437 19.46 -22.82 19.83
N ASP A 438 18.17 -23.03 19.57
CA ASP A 438 17.19 -21.93 19.50
C ASP A 438 17.23 -21.06 20.77
N PRO A 439 17.49 -19.74 20.67
CA PRO A 439 17.61 -18.87 21.85
C PRO A 439 16.34 -18.81 22.70
N TYR A 440 15.18 -19.17 22.15
CA TYR A 440 13.92 -19.22 22.91
C TYR A 440 13.73 -20.53 23.69
N ASP A 441 14.52 -21.57 23.39
CA ASP A 441 14.51 -22.85 24.10
C ASP A 441 15.50 -22.88 25.29
N ALA A 442 16.38 -21.87 25.38
CA ALA A 442 17.29 -21.70 26.50
C ALA A 442 16.52 -21.41 27.82
N PRO A 443 16.88 -22.06 28.94
CA PRO A 443 16.29 -21.77 30.25
C PRO A 443 16.37 -20.28 30.58
N VAL A 444 15.38 -19.76 31.29
CA VAL A 444 15.45 -18.44 31.90
C VAL A 444 16.16 -18.62 33.24
N GLU A 445 17.24 -17.87 33.46
CA GLU A 445 18.00 -17.85 34.73
C GLU A 445 17.22 -17.22 35.88
#